data_AF-A0A4S8QPA7-F1
#
_entry.id   AF-A0A4S8QPA7-F1
#
_cell.length_a   1.000
_cell.length_b   1.000
_cell.length_c   1.000
_cell.angle_alpha   90.00
_cell.angle_beta   90.00
_cell.angle_gamma   90.00
#
_symmetry.space_group_name_H-M   'P 1'
#
loop_
_entity.id
_entity.type
_entity.pdbx_description
1 polymer ?
#
loop_
_entity_poly.entity_id
_entity_poly.type
_entity_poly.pdbx_seq_one_letter_code
_entity_poly.pdbx_strand_id
1 'polypeptide(L)'
;MVINPTYLAQRTRQSVNWTDAKSRVLKSYREWIRAAPEIQTMYSLGMPVSQLRTKMRSEFERHRYVNHIGTVDKLLYESHAEFQETLNYWKQLPHILKYFRAEEDPTARLPQNFMTGFLEVCLQCCSHLQFISDLNQRDAIRSWYLYFVALYISQ
;
A
#
# COMPACT_ATOMS: atom_id res chain seq x y z
N MET A 1 -6.39 -29.15 -24.01
CA MET A 1 -5.79 -27.80 -23.89
C MET A 1 -4.84 -27.81 -22.70
N VAL A 2 -3.57 -27.45 -22.89
CA VAL A 2 -2.61 -27.30 -21.78
C VAL A 2 -2.59 -25.82 -21.40
N ILE A 3 -2.71 -25.52 -20.10
CA ILE A 3 -2.63 -24.14 -19.58
C ILE A 3 -1.19 -23.88 -19.16
N ASN A 4 -0.54 -22.94 -19.84
CA ASN A 4 0.85 -22.56 -19.56
C ASN A 4 0.92 -21.60 -18.37
N PRO A 5 1.97 -21.67 -17.53
CA PRO A 5 2.14 -20.75 -16.41
C PRO A 5 2.52 -19.34 -16.87
N THR A 6 2.23 -18.35 -16.04
CA THR A 6 2.59 -16.95 -16.25
C THR A 6 4.08 -16.69 -15.98
N TYR A 7 4.58 -15.54 -16.44
CA TYR A 7 5.96 -15.13 -16.20
C TYR A 7 6.27 -15.10 -14.69
N LEU A 8 7.43 -15.67 -14.31
CA LEU A 8 7.91 -15.85 -12.93
C LEU A 8 7.05 -16.73 -12.02
N ALA A 9 6.09 -17.50 -12.56
CA ALA A 9 5.31 -18.42 -11.75
C ALA A 9 6.21 -19.49 -11.11
N GLN A 10 5.99 -19.73 -9.82
CA GLN A 10 6.69 -20.77 -9.05
C GLN A 10 5.66 -21.76 -8.49
N ARG A 11 5.98 -23.05 -8.55
CA ARG A 11 5.16 -24.09 -7.92
C ARG A 11 5.20 -23.95 -6.40
N THR A 12 4.03 -23.86 -5.78
CA THR A 12 3.90 -23.87 -4.33
C THR A 12 4.40 -25.20 -3.76
N ARG A 13 5.28 -25.11 -2.76
CA ARG A 13 5.77 -26.25 -1.99
C ARG A 13 6.01 -25.85 -0.54
N GLN A 14 5.92 -26.83 0.34
CA GLN A 14 6.28 -26.72 1.74
C GLN A 14 7.77 -27.01 1.93
N SER A 15 8.36 -26.42 2.95
CA SER A 15 9.74 -26.67 3.34
C SER A 15 9.82 -27.91 4.24
N VAL A 16 10.87 -28.72 4.02
CA VAL A 16 11.07 -29.98 4.76
C VAL A 16 11.78 -29.71 6.09
N ASN A 17 12.67 -28.73 6.12
CA ASN A 17 13.49 -28.37 7.27
C ASN A 17 13.78 -26.85 7.27
N TRP A 18 14.22 -26.32 8.41
CA TRP A 18 14.61 -24.93 8.60
C TRP A 18 15.75 -24.47 7.68
N THR A 19 16.66 -25.37 7.32
CA THR A 19 17.76 -25.09 6.39
C THR A 19 17.26 -24.81 4.97
N ASP A 20 16.26 -25.56 4.52
CA ASP A 20 15.57 -25.35 3.24
C ASP A 20 14.78 -24.04 3.27
N ALA A 21 13.99 -23.81 4.33
CA ALA A 21 13.24 -22.57 4.52
C ALA A 21 14.14 -21.33 4.49
N LYS A 22 15.26 -21.35 5.23
CA LYS A 22 16.24 -20.24 5.26
C LYS A 22 16.84 -19.98 3.88
N SER A 23 17.19 -21.03 3.14
CA SER A 23 17.74 -20.89 1.78
C SER A 23 16.73 -20.25 0.83
N ARG A 24 15.45 -20.61 0.95
CA ARG A 24 14.34 -20.01 0.18
C ARG A 24 14.10 -18.55 0.53
N VAL A 25 14.11 -18.20 1.82
CA VAL A 25 14.00 -16.80 2.28
C VAL A 25 15.15 -15.96 1.73
N LEU A 26 16.39 -16.45 1.82
CA LEU A 26 17.55 -15.74 1.27
C LEU A 26 17.49 -15.58 -0.25
N LYS A 27 16.97 -16.59 -0.97
CA LYS A 27 16.75 -16.51 -2.41
C LYS A 27 15.74 -15.39 -2.74
N SER A 28 14.56 -15.43 -2.11
CA SER A 28 13.52 -14.41 -2.31
C SER A 28 14.02 -13.00 -1.97
N TYR A 29 14.73 -12.83 -0.85
CA TYR A 29 15.33 -11.54 -0.48
C TYR A 29 16.29 -11.01 -1.55
N ARG A 30 17.14 -11.87 -2.12
CA ARG A 30 18.07 -11.47 -3.19
C ARG A 30 17.35 -11.08 -4.47
N GLU A 31 16.26 -11.76 -4.82
CA GLU A 31 15.43 -11.43 -5.98
C GLU A 31 14.82 -10.03 -5.83
N TRP A 32 14.24 -9.73 -4.67
CA TRP A 32 13.72 -8.40 -4.34
C TRP A 32 14.77 -7.28 -4.45
N ILE A 33 15.95 -7.46 -3.85
CA ILE A 33 17.00 -6.43 -3.86
C ILE A 33 17.55 -6.16 -5.27
N ARG A 34 17.55 -7.18 -6.14
CA ARG A 34 17.96 -7.07 -7.55
C ARG A 34 16.90 -6.42 -8.42
N ALA A 35 15.63 -6.69 -8.15
CA ALA A 35 14.48 -6.12 -8.87
C ALA A 35 14.18 -4.65 -8.49
N ALA A 36 14.67 -4.16 -7.35
CA ALA A 36 14.44 -2.79 -6.89
C ALA A 36 14.64 -1.66 -7.94
N PRO A 37 15.74 -1.60 -8.72
CA PRO A 37 15.89 -0.59 -9.78
C PRO A 37 14.85 -0.73 -10.90
N GLU A 38 14.49 -1.95 -11.27
CA GLU A 38 13.46 -2.22 -12.29
C GLU A 38 12.11 -1.69 -11.82
N ILE A 39 11.72 -1.99 -10.57
CA ILE A 39 10.48 -1.49 -9.95
C ILE A 39 10.46 0.04 -9.92
N GLN A 40 11.56 0.69 -9.58
CA GLN A 40 11.64 2.15 -9.59
C GLN A 40 11.36 2.73 -10.97
N THR A 41 11.96 2.15 -12.02
CA THR A 41 11.76 2.60 -13.41
C THR A 41 10.36 2.32 -13.94
N MET A 42 9.83 1.12 -13.70
CA MET A 42 8.49 0.71 -14.17
C MET A 42 7.38 1.57 -13.57
N TYR A 43 7.50 1.89 -12.28
CA TYR A 43 6.50 2.68 -11.56
C TYR A 43 6.83 4.17 -11.49
N SER A 44 7.94 4.61 -12.10
CA SER A 44 8.41 6.01 -12.07
C SER A 44 8.38 6.62 -10.67
N LEU A 45 8.88 5.89 -9.67
CA LEU A 45 8.85 6.33 -8.28
C LEU A 45 9.81 7.52 -8.07
N GLY A 46 9.31 8.58 -7.44
CA GLY A 46 10.07 9.80 -7.13
C GLY A 46 11.11 9.66 -6.01
N MET A 47 11.54 8.44 -5.71
CA MET A 47 12.41 8.12 -4.57
C MET A 47 13.61 7.27 -4.98
N PRO A 48 14.74 7.35 -4.24
CA PRO A 48 15.94 6.63 -4.62
C PRO A 48 15.83 5.13 -4.37
N VAL A 49 16.53 4.33 -5.18
CA VAL A 49 16.58 2.85 -5.07
C VAL A 49 17.07 2.40 -3.68
N SER A 50 17.89 3.20 -3.01
CA SER A 50 18.33 2.93 -1.63
C SER A 50 17.16 2.85 -0.66
N GLN A 51 16.20 3.76 -0.74
CA GLN A 51 15.03 3.79 0.14
C GLN A 51 14.13 2.57 -0.11
N LEU A 52 13.93 2.17 -1.37
CA LEU A 52 13.22 0.94 -1.71
C LEU A 52 13.87 -0.29 -1.06
N ARG A 53 15.19 -0.43 -1.19
CA ARG A 53 15.93 -1.56 -0.62
C ARG A 53 15.85 -1.59 0.91
N THR A 54 15.89 -0.42 1.55
CA THR A 54 15.70 -0.30 3.00
C THR A 54 14.30 -0.76 3.40
N LYS A 55 13.24 -0.36 2.67
CA LYS A 55 11.88 -0.84 2.93
C LYS A 55 11.72 -2.33 2.75
N MET A 56 12.26 -2.89 1.66
CA MET A 56 12.26 -4.33 1.46
C MET A 56 12.91 -5.04 2.66
N ARG A 57 14.06 -4.54 3.14
CA ARG A 57 14.70 -5.08 4.36
C ARG A 57 13.77 -4.99 5.58
N SER A 58 13.13 -3.85 5.82
CA SER A 58 12.21 -3.68 6.95
C SER A 58 11.04 -4.68 6.92
N GLU A 59 10.47 -4.97 5.76
CA GLU A 59 9.38 -5.95 5.62
C GLU A 59 9.84 -7.39 5.90
N PHE A 60 11.05 -7.76 5.47
CA PHE A 60 11.64 -9.05 5.84
C PHE A 60 11.99 -9.12 7.33
N GLU A 61 12.46 -8.03 7.92
CA GLU A 61 12.78 -7.95 9.36
C GLU A 61 11.54 -7.97 10.26
N ARG A 62 10.41 -7.43 9.79
CA ARG A 62 9.11 -7.51 10.48
C ARG A 62 8.74 -8.95 10.84
N HIS A 63 9.13 -9.92 10.01
CA HIS A 63 8.83 -11.33 10.18
C HIS A 63 10.02 -12.16 10.68
N ARG A 64 11.02 -11.52 11.31
CA ARG A 64 12.26 -12.18 11.75
C ARG A 64 12.06 -13.27 12.80
N TYR A 65 11.09 -13.10 13.70
CA TYR A 65 10.91 -13.96 14.88
C TYR A 65 9.78 -14.99 14.72
N VAL A 66 9.52 -15.46 13.50
CA VAL A 66 8.50 -16.48 13.25
C VAL A 66 9.02 -17.86 13.65
N ASN A 67 8.33 -18.48 14.62
CA ASN A 67 8.76 -19.76 15.21
C ASN A 67 8.23 -21.00 14.47
N HIS A 68 7.23 -20.86 13.59
CA HIS A 68 6.58 -21.98 12.92
C HIS A 68 6.91 -22.04 11.43
N ILE A 69 7.41 -23.19 10.97
CA ILE A 69 7.81 -23.41 9.57
C ILE A 69 6.63 -23.17 8.60
N GLY A 70 5.43 -23.67 8.92
CA GLY A 70 4.26 -23.49 8.07
C GLY A 70 3.87 -22.02 7.86
N THR A 71 4.09 -21.17 8.86
CA THR A 71 3.88 -19.72 8.74
C THR A 71 4.93 -19.09 7.81
N VAL A 72 6.20 -19.54 7.90
CA VAL A 72 7.25 -19.09 6.98
C VAL A 72 6.93 -19.47 5.53
N ASP A 73 6.41 -20.66 5.29
CA ASP A 73 6.01 -21.10 3.94
C ASP A 73 4.86 -20.24 3.38
N LYS A 74 3.90 -19.84 4.23
CA LYS A 74 2.83 -18.91 3.84
C LYS A 74 3.40 -17.53 3.48
N LEU A 75 4.31 -17.00 4.30
CA LEU A 75 4.96 -15.71 4.05
C LEU A 75 5.82 -15.73 2.78
N LEU A 76 6.52 -16.83 2.52
CA LEU A 76 7.27 -17.02 1.28
C LEU A 76 6.36 -17.05 0.05
N TYR A 77 5.21 -17.71 0.15
CA TYR A 77 4.22 -17.74 -0.92
C TYR A 77 3.63 -16.35 -1.18
N GLU A 78 3.24 -15.64 -0.12
CA GLU A 78 2.72 -14.27 -0.22
C GLU A 78 3.78 -13.34 -0.83
N SER A 79 5.04 -13.40 -0.37
CA SER A 79 6.12 -12.60 -0.94
C SER A 79 6.36 -12.88 -2.42
N HIS A 80 6.25 -14.14 -2.86
CA HIS A 80 6.40 -14.50 -4.27
C HIS A 80 5.23 -14.03 -5.14
N ALA A 81 4.01 -14.12 -4.62
CA ALA A 81 2.82 -13.59 -5.30
C ALA A 81 2.93 -12.07 -5.48
N GLU A 82 3.34 -11.36 -4.43
CA GLU A 82 3.61 -9.92 -4.45
C GLU A 82 4.69 -9.54 -5.48
N PHE A 83 5.77 -10.33 -5.54
CA PHE A 83 6.86 -10.15 -6.51
C PHE A 83 6.38 -10.34 -7.96
N GLN A 84 5.56 -11.36 -8.19
CA GLN A 84 5.01 -11.63 -9.50
C GLN A 84 4.03 -10.52 -9.95
N GLU A 85 3.18 -10.04 -9.06
CA GLU A 85 2.23 -8.96 -9.33
C GLU A 85 2.92 -7.63 -9.62
N THR A 86 4.04 -7.34 -8.96
CA THR A 86 4.81 -6.10 -9.16
C THR A 86 5.62 -6.13 -10.46
N LEU A 87 6.32 -7.24 -10.75
CA LEU A 87 7.13 -7.32 -11.97
C LEU A 87 6.30 -7.50 -13.25
N ASN A 88 5.15 -8.18 -13.17
CA ASN A 88 4.23 -8.26 -14.31
C ASN A 88 3.35 -7.02 -14.47
N TYR A 89 3.54 -5.99 -13.63
CA TYR A 89 2.76 -4.76 -13.65
C TYR A 89 1.24 -5.00 -13.49
N TRP A 90 0.87 -5.99 -12.67
CA TRP A 90 -0.54 -6.24 -12.31
C TRP A 90 -1.00 -5.27 -11.21
N LYS A 91 -0.07 -4.79 -10.40
CA LYS A 91 -0.30 -3.74 -9.39
C LYS A 91 -0.17 -2.35 -9.98
N GLN A 92 -1.01 -1.44 -9.48
CA GLN A 92 -0.90 0.00 -9.73
C GLN A 92 -0.03 0.70 -8.68
N LEU A 93 0.53 1.87 -9.03
CA LEU A 93 1.35 2.74 -8.18
C LEU A 93 0.85 2.94 -6.72
N PRO A 94 -0.45 3.21 -6.43
CA PRO A 94 -0.92 3.37 -5.04
C PRO A 94 -0.71 2.13 -4.16
N HIS A 95 -0.66 0.94 -4.74
CA HIS A 95 -0.40 -0.29 -3.98
C HIS A 95 1.05 -0.36 -3.48
N ILE A 96 1.99 0.19 -4.25
CA ILE A 96 3.40 0.29 -3.86
C ILE A 96 3.59 1.41 -2.84
N LEU A 97 2.96 2.57 -3.06
CA LEU A 97 3.01 3.68 -2.10
C LEU A 97 2.40 3.33 -0.74
N LYS A 98 1.51 2.32 -0.67
CA LYS A 98 0.97 1.82 0.60
C LYS A 98 2.07 1.43 1.61
N TYR A 99 3.21 0.89 1.16
CA TYR A 99 4.32 0.51 2.05
C TYR A 99 5.07 1.72 2.62
N PHE A 100 4.88 2.91 2.04
CA PHE A 100 5.54 4.15 2.43
C PHE A 100 4.64 5.09 3.25
N ARG A 101 3.36 4.76 3.47
CA ARG A 101 2.39 5.58 4.23
C ARG A 101 2.89 6.08 5.58
N ALA A 102 3.63 5.25 6.32
CA ALA A 102 4.18 5.63 7.63
C ALA A 102 5.30 6.68 7.54
N GLU A 103 5.95 6.83 6.39
CA GLU A 103 6.98 7.86 6.16
C GLU A 103 6.36 9.17 5.63
N GLU A 104 5.31 9.07 4.82
CA GLU A 104 4.64 10.23 4.21
C GLU A 104 3.73 10.97 5.20
N ASP A 105 2.90 10.25 5.95
CA ASP A 105 1.90 10.84 6.84
C ASP A 105 2.26 10.64 8.33
N PRO A 106 2.65 11.70 9.07
CA PRO A 106 2.91 11.58 10.51
C PRO A 106 1.62 11.26 11.30
N THR A 107 0.45 11.69 10.79
CA THR A 107 -0.87 11.43 11.36
C THR A 107 -1.34 9.99 11.14
N ALA A 108 -0.76 9.25 10.19
CA ALA A 108 -1.08 7.84 9.97
C ALA A 108 -0.49 6.93 11.06
N ARG A 109 0.44 7.44 11.90
CA ARG A 109 0.91 6.71 13.08
C ARG A 109 -0.17 6.73 14.15
N LEU A 110 -0.33 5.61 14.85
CA LEU A 110 -1.18 5.60 16.04
C LEU A 110 -0.70 6.66 17.03
N PRO A 111 -1.61 7.45 17.62
CA PRO A 111 -1.25 8.44 18.61
C PRO A 111 -0.57 7.78 19.81
N GLN A 112 0.48 8.42 20.32
CA GLN A 112 1.33 7.83 21.38
C GLN A 112 0.58 7.63 22.70
N ASN A 113 -0.45 8.44 22.95
CA ASN A 113 -1.24 8.39 24.17
C ASN A 113 -2.70 8.04 23.87
N PHE A 114 -3.33 7.29 24.78
CA PHE A 114 -4.76 6.97 24.70
C PHE A 114 -5.63 8.23 24.63
N MET A 115 -5.34 9.26 25.45
CA MET A 115 -6.12 10.50 25.49
C MET A 115 -6.04 11.29 24.18
N THR A 116 -4.88 11.31 23.52
CA THR A 116 -4.74 11.98 22.21
C THR A 116 -5.54 11.26 21.13
N GLY A 117 -5.54 9.92 21.12
CA GLY A 117 -6.36 9.15 20.17
C GLY A 117 -7.86 9.25 20.44
N PHE A 118 -8.26 9.29 21.71
CA PHE A 118 -9.66 9.52 22.09
C PHE A 118 -10.16 10.89 21.60
N LEU A 119 -9.36 11.95 21.78
CA LEU A 119 -9.72 13.30 21.37
C LEU A 119 -9.74 13.50 19.85
N GLU A 120 -8.80 12.90 19.10
CA GLU A 120 -8.80 12.93 17.63
C GLU A 120 -10.09 12.32 17.05
N VAL A 121 -10.52 11.16 17.58
CA VAL A 121 -11.76 10.50 17.16
C VAL A 121 -13.01 11.33 17.53
N CYS A 122 -13.00 11.97 18.71
CA CYS A 122 -14.13 12.79 19.15
C CYS A 122 -14.25 14.10 18.35
N LEU A 123 -13.13 14.75 18.01
CA LEU A 123 -13.10 15.96 17.18
C LEU A 123 -13.50 15.66 15.73
N GLN A 124 -13.13 14.50 15.19
CA GLN A 124 -13.54 14.09 13.84
C GLN A 124 -15.06 13.85 13.77
N CYS A 125 -15.66 13.30 14.83
CA CYS A 125 -17.11 13.17 14.96
C CYS A 125 -17.82 14.54 15.07
N CYS A 126 -17.19 15.51 15.74
CA CYS A 126 -17.72 16.87 15.88
C CYS A 126 -17.61 17.69 14.59
N SER A 127 -16.52 17.55 13.83
CA SER A 127 -16.32 18.25 12.56
C SER A 127 -17.26 17.77 11.43
N HIS A 128 -17.69 16.52 11.47
CA HIS A 128 -18.72 16.00 10.56
C HIS A 128 -20.11 16.59 10.87
N LEU A 129 -20.39 16.91 12.14
CA LEU A 129 -21.58 17.67 12.55
C LEU A 129 -21.49 19.16 12.18
N GLN A 130 -20.27 19.71 12.06
CA GLN A 130 -20.06 21.10 11.63
C GLN A 130 -20.27 21.28 10.12
N PHE A 131 -19.94 20.27 9.31
CA PHE A 131 -20.21 20.28 7.87
C PHE A 131 -21.72 20.18 7.54
N ILE A 132 -22.52 19.55 8.42
CA ILE A 132 -23.99 19.52 8.29
C ILE A 132 -24.61 20.85 8.77
N SER A 133 -23.98 21.58 9.70
CA SER A 133 -24.45 22.92 10.10
C SER A 133 -24.05 24.06 9.15
N ASP A 134 -22.97 23.92 8.37
CA ASP A 134 -22.55 24.93 7.38
C ASP A 134 -23.30 24.81 6.03
N LEU A 135 -23.98 23.69 5.77
CA LEU A 135 -24.84 23.49 4.59
C LEU A 135 -26.27 24.01 4.77
N ASN A 136 -26.54 24.77 5.84
CA ASN A 136 -27.81 25.46 6.01
C ASN A 136 -27.59 26.97 5.96
N GLN A 137 -28.19 27.59 4.94
CA GLN A 137 -28.45 29.03 4.83
C GLN A 137 -27.36 29.92 4.17
N ARG A 138 -26.92 29.65 2.92
CA ARG A 138 -26.74 30.73 1.90
C ARG A 138 -26.31 30.34 0.46
N ASP A 139 -25.82 29.12 0.19
CA ASP A 139 -25.14 28.88 -1.10
C ASP A 139 -25.93 28.10 -2.17
N ALA A 140 -27.10 27.54 -1.86
CA ALA A 140 -27.93 26.85 -2.86
C ALA A 140 -28.66 27.79 -3.83
N ILE A 141 -28.95 29.04 -3.43
CA ILE A 141 -29.74 29.98 -4.25
C ILE A 141 -28.87 30.70 -5.30
N ARG A 142 -27.57 30.91 -5.00
CA ARG A 142 -26.66 31.63 -5.92
C ARG A 142 -26.22 30.78 -7.12
N SER A 143 -26.10 29.46 -6.97
CA SER A 143 -25.66 28.60 -8.08
C SER A 143 -26.73 28.40 -9.15
N TRP A 144 -28.02 28.38 -8.77
CA TRP A 144 -29.13 28.25 -9.73
C TRP A 144 -29.39 29.56 -10.49
N TYR A 145 -29.28 30.71 -9.84
CA TYR A 145 -29.48 32.00 -10.50
C TYR A 145 -28.40 32.30 -11.55
N LEU A 146 -27.14 31.95 -11.30
CA LEU A 146 -26.05 32.15 -12.25
C LEU A 146 -26.16 31.22 -13.47
N TYR A 147 -26.63 29.98 -13.29
CA TYR A 147 -26.90 29.07 -14.41
C TYR A 147 -28.12 29.51 -15.24
N PHE A 148 -29.17 30.03 -14.60
CA PHE A 148 -30.37 30.50 -15.30
C PHE A 148 -30.12 31.82 -16.08
N VAL A 149 -29.34 32.76 -15.52
CA VAL A 149 -28.97 34.01 -16.20
C VAL A 149 -27.99 33.75 -17.37
N ALA A 150 -27.06 32.79 -17.24
CA ALA A 150 -26.15 32.43 -18.33
C ALA A 150 -26.87 31.80 -19.54
N LEU A 151 -27.98 31.09 -19.32
CA LEU A 151 -28.76 30.49 -20.41
C LEU A 151 -29.62 31.51 -21.18
N TYR A 152 -30.01 32.63 -20.56
CA TYR A 152 -30.91 33.61 -21.18
C TYR A 152 -30.18 34.70 -22.00
N ILE A 153 -28.86 34.86 -21.82
CA ILE A 153 -28.04 35.85 -22.55
C ILE A 153 -27.43 35.26 -23.84
N SER A 154 -27.58 33.96 -24.09
CA SER A 154 -27.04 33.27 -25.27
C SER A 154 -28.09 32.93 -26.34
N GLN A 155 -29.26 33.59 -26.33
CA GLN A 155 -30.32 33.46 -27.34
C GLN A 155 -30.65 34.80 -27.97
#